data_AF-A0A4R0F5F1-F1
#
_entry.id   AF-A0A4R0F5F1-F1
#
_cell.length_a   1.000
_cell.length_b   1.000
_cell.length_c   1.000
_cell.angle_alpha   90.00
_cell.angle_beta   90.00
_cell.angle_gamma   90.00
#
_symmetry.space_group_name_H-M   'P 1'
#
loop_
_entity.id
_entity.type
_entity.pdbx_description
1 polymer ?
#
loop_
_entity_poly.entity_id
_entity_poly.type
_entity_poly.pdbx_seq_one_letter_code
_entity_poly.pdbx_strand_id
1 'polypeptide(L)' 'MTTTYPQKLVTFYKLDSPDIQRGVWANYDKNGNFINLTNYYGKKLELIGSDRVRIDGEVWVCKDHFK' A
#
# COMPACT_ATOMS: atom_id res chain seq x y z
N MET A 1 -4.93 -18.87 13.96
CA MET A 1 -4.75 -17.53 14.54
C MET A 1 -4.40 -16.59 13.40
N THR A 2 -5.26 -15.62 13.10
CA THR A 2 -4.95 -14.56 12.14
C THR A 2 -3.91 -13.64 12.77
N THR A 3 -2.69 -13.64 12.26
CA THR A 3 -1.64 -12.72 12.70
C THR A 3 -2.04 -11.31 12.31
N THR A 4 -2.52 -10.51 13.27
CA THR A 4 -2.85 -9.11 13.04
C THR A 4 -1.57 -8.30 13.11
N TYR A 5 -1.04 -7.91 11.95
CA TYR A 5 0.06 -6.97 11.84
C TYR A 5 -0.43 -5.55 12.13
N PRO A 6 0.34 -4.67 12.79
CA PRO A 6 0.05 -3.25 12.78
C PRO A 6 -0.12 -2.75 11.34
N GLN A 7 -1.20 -2.01 11.07
CA GLN A 7 -1.54 -1.50 9.75
C GLN A 7 -1.65 0.03 9.75
N LYS A 8 -1.11 0.67 8.72
CA LYS A 8 -1.32 2.09 8.42
C LYS A 8 -2.04 2.22 7.08
N LEU A 9 -3.09 3.03 7.04
CA LEU A 9 -3.75 3.38 5.78
C LEU A 9 -2.85 4.36 5.03
N VAL A 10 -2.54 4.02 3.79
CA VAL A 10 -1.67 4.79 2.89
C VAL A 10 -2.45 5.08 1.62
N THR A 11 -2.37 6.32 1.14
CA THR A 11 -3.11 6.75 -0.04
C THR A 11 -2.24 6.65 -1.28
N PHE A 12 -2.79 6.06 -2.34
CA PHE A 12 -2.19 6.01 -3.66
C PHE A 12 -3.10 6.70 -4.67
N TYR A 13 -2.52 7.31 -5.71
CA TYR A 13 -3.25 8.02 -6.76
C TYR A 13 -2.75 7.64 -8.16
N LYS A 14 -3.58 7.88 -9.19
CA LYS A 14 -3.16 7.76 -10.60
C LYS A 14 -2.39 9.00 -11.02
N LEU A 15 -1.21 8.83 -11.62
CA LEU A 15 -0.31 9.94 -11.97
C LEU A 15 -0.97 10.92 -12.97
N ASP A 16 -1.73 10.41 -13.91
CA ASP A 16 -2.49 11.14 -14.92
C ASP A 16 -3.84 11.67 -14.42
N SER A 17 -4.29 11.27 -13.22
CA SER A 17 -5.55 11.71 -12.62
C SER A 17 -5.48 11.67 -11.07
N PRO A 18 -4.81 12.65 -10.42
CA PRO A 18 -4.55 12.62 -8.97
C PRO A 18 -5.81 12.65 -8.08
N ASP A 19 -6.95 13.06 -8.61
CA ASP A 19 -8.24 13.00 -7.92
C ASP A 19 -8.74 11.56 -7.74
N ILE A 20 -8.27 10.64 -8.58
CA ILE A 20 -8.56 9.21 -8.46
C ILE A 20 -7.57 8.61 -7.45
N GLN A 21 -8.07 8.29 -6.26
CA GLN A 21 -7.27 7.80 -5.14
C GLN A 21 -7.76 6.44 -4.64
N ARG A 22 -6.85 5.65 -4.05
CA ARG A 22 -7.12 4.36 -3.41
C ARG A 22 -6.38 4.24 -2.10
N GLY A 23 -7.06 3.74 -1.08
CA GLY A 23 -6.47 3.37 0.20
C GLY A 23 -5.85 1.97 0.13
N VAL A 24 -4.64 1.84 0.66
CA VAL A 24 -3.88 0.59 0.76
C VAL A 24 -3.37 0.44 2.18
N TRP A 25 -3.36 -0.79 2.70
CA TRP A 25 -2.79 -1.07 4.02
C TRP A 25 -1.29 -1.34 3.90
N ALA A 26 -0.47 -0.52 4.55
CA ALA A 26 0.92 -0.85 4.84
C ALA A 26 0.99 -1.64 6.15
N ASN A 27 1.54 -2.85 6.07
CA ASN A 27 1.65 -3.78 7.18
C ASN A 27 3.06 -3.76 7.74
N TYR A 28 3.18 -3.76 9.07
CA TYR A 28 4.44 -3.73 9.79
C TYR A 28 4.57 -4.93 10.72
N ASP A 29 5.79 -5.30 11.09
CA ASP A 29 6.01 -6.27 12.16
C ASP A 29 5.82 -5.61 13.54
N LYS A 30 5.93 -6.42 14.60
CA LYS A 30 5.83 -5.94 15.98
C LYS A 30 6.90 -4.91 16.38
N ASN A 31 7.98 -4.80 15.59
CA ASN A 31 9.08 -3.87 15.81
C ASN A 31 8.93 -2.59 14.96
N GLY A 32 7.87 -2.49 14.15
CA GLY A 32 7.64 -1.36 13.25
C GLY A 32 8.34 -1.46 11.90
N ASN A 33 8.91 -2.61 11.54
CA ASN A 33 9.52 -2.78 10.22
C ASN A 33 8.46 -3.04 9.15
N PHE A 34 8.55 -2.35 8.02
CA PHE A 34 7.65 -2.57 6.89
C PHE A 34 7.76 -4.01 6.35
N ILE A 35 6.61 -4.67 6.20
CA ILE A 35 6.51 -6.04 5.66
C ILE A 35 6.02 -6.00 4.21
N ASN A 36 4.83 -5.44 3.98
CA ASN A 36 4.20 -5.43 2.66
C ASN A 36 3.03 -4.43 2.58
N LEU A 37 2.48 -4.28 1.37
CA LEU A 37 1.21 -3.61 1.13
C LEU A 37 0.12 -4.65 0.82
N THR A 38 -1.09 -4.43 1.32
CA THR A 38 -2.28 -5.23 0.98
C THR A 38 -3.46 -4.36 0.60
N ASN A 39 -4.30 -4.83 -0.31
CA ASN A 39 -5.58 -4.19 -0.61
C ASN A 39 -6.61 -4.41 0.51
N TYR A 40 -7.83 -3.89 0.32
CA TYR A 40 -8.95 -4.05 1.25
C TYR A 40 -9.27 -5.51 1.60
N TYR A 41 -9.03 -6.44 0.68
CA TYR A 41 -9.30 -7.87 0.87
C TYR A 41 -8.11 -8.63 1.49
N GLY A 42 -7.05 -7.94 1.92
CA GLY A 42 -5.83 -8.55 2.46
C GLY A 42 -4.93 -9.19 1.41
N LYS A 43 -5.20 -8.99 0.11
CA LYS A 43 -4.34 -9.49 -0.96
C LYS A 43 -3.09 -8.62 -1.07
N LYS A 44 -1.91 -9.24 -1.05
CA LYS A 44 -0.62 -8.57 -1.22
C LYS A 44 -0.55 -7.84 -2.56
N LEU A 45 -0.07 -6.61 -2.53
CA LEU A 45 0.19 -5.79 -3.70
C LEU A 45 1.67 -5.80 -4.05
N GLU A 46 1.95 -5.69 -5.35
CA GLU A 46 3.30 -5.60 -5.88
C GLU A 46 3.81 -4.16 -5.75
N LEU A 47 4.83 -3.96 -4.90
CA LEU A 47 5.50 -2.68 -4.78
C LEU A 47 6.55 -2.54 -5.90
N ILE A 48 6.50 -1.44 -6.62
CA ILE A 48 7.42 -1.06 -7.68
C ILE A 48 8.28 0.09 -7.13
N GLY A 49 9.56 -0.19 -6.85
CA GLY A 49 10.48 0.81 -6.28
C GLY A 49 10.12 1.23 -4.85
N SER A 50 10.27 2.51 -4.55
CA SER A 50 10.05 3.08 -3.21
C SER A 50 8.59 3.45 -2.93
N ASP A 51 7.85 3.87 -3.95
CA ASP A 51 6.62 4.66 -3.82
C ASP A 51 5.51 4.25 -4.79
N ARG A 52 5.67 3.20 -5.60
CA ARG A 52 4.64 2.81 -6.58
C ARG A 52 4.11 1.42 -6.32
N VAL A 53 2.87 1.18 -6.73
CA VAL A 53 2.19 -0.11 -6.56
C VAL A 53 1.41 -0.46 -7.81
N ARG A 54 1.34 -1.76 -8.14
CA ARG A 54 0.44 -2.25 -9.19
C ARG A 54 -0.88 -2.73 -8.58
N ILE A 55 -1.98 -2.13 -9.02
CA ILE A 55 -3.35 -2.48 -8.59
C ILE A 55 -4.18 -2.67 -9.85
N ASP A 56 -4.76 -3.86 -10.02
CA ASP A 56 -5.60 -4.23 -11.17
C ASP A 56 -4.94 -3.96 -12.54
N GLY A 57 -3.62 -4.13 -12.63
CA GLY A 57 -2.83 -3.90 -13.85
C GLY A 57 -2.36 -2.47 -14.05
N GLU A 58 -2.85 -1.52 -13.26
CA GLU A 58 -2.47 -0.11 -13.33
C GLU A 58 -1.42 0.25 -12.29
N VAL A 59 -0.56 1.22 -12.60
CA VAL A 59 0.46 1.73 -11.65
C VAL A 59 -0.10 2.94 -10.91
N TRP A 60 -0.01 2.89 -9.59
CA TRP A 60 -0.43 3.96 -8.69
C TRP A 60 0.78 4.49 -7.91
N VAL A 61 0.78 5.78 -7.62
CA VAL A 61 1.87 6.49 -6.94
C VAL A 61 1.44 6.80 -5.51
N CYS A 62 2.32 6.57 -4.56
CA CYS A 62 2.07 6.82 -3.15
C CYS A 62 2.03 8.33 -2.90
N LYS A 63 0.99 8.77 -2.21
CA LYS A 63 0.86 10.16 -1.75
C LYS A 63 1.63 10.41 -0.47
N ASP A 64 1.79 9.37 0.35
CA ASP A 64 2.40 9.44 1.68
C ASP A 64 3.79 8.78 1.71
N HIS A 65 4.60 9.13 2.70
CA HIS A 65 5.75 8.31 3.06
C HIS A 65 5.31 7.23 4.06
N PHE A 66 5.56 5.96 3.73
CA PHE A 66 5.17 4.81 4.57
C PHE A 66 6.34 3.89 4.95
N LYS A 67 7.53 4.13 4.41
CA LYS A 67 8.77 3.43 4.77
C LYS A 67 9.63 4.30 5.66
#